data_AF-A0A4Q1JL82-F1
#
_entry.id   AF-A0A4Q1JL82-F1
#
_cell.length_a   1.000
_cell.length_b   1.000
_cell.length_c   1.000
_cell.angle_alpha   90.00
_cell.angle_beta   90.00
_cell.angle_gamma   90.00
#
_symmetry.space_group_name_H-M   'P 1'
#
loop_
_entity.id
_entity.type
_entity.pdbx_description
1 polymer ?
#
loop_
_entity_poly.entity_id
_entity_poly.type
_entity_poly.pdbx_seq_one_letter_code
_entity_poly.pdbx_strand_id
1 'polypeptide(L)'
;MIRSTEQAFKTIDTKAQGIPYEAIDYLRNLDSNEDLIKKLKYAFENAYNGKVYFSDDLRIMLPAPLWYAVVAEKHLHMDYADDLLNLFSVEEDWDLMNEQAVYLVGQMAKKYPTEFVNKVLEYIEGNIDKESKTPYIFSFEALYYATDEQFDRIFAILDLENFQWLDHYIRILGDIQHPGTLDKFKAMLPKFEGKHTAVELQFYIDVMEGKVTDFEKGVAFCEMRDTEWKNHYQQMEAIFAQSEAPIQINQKVGRNDPCICGSGKKFKHCCMN
;
A
#
# COMPACT_ATOMS: atom_id res chain seq x y z
N MET A 1 -5.76 -17.33 -25.10
CA MET A 1 -7.05 -16.63 -25.21
C MET A 1 -7.98 -17.03 -24.08
N ILE A 2 -8.24 -16.09 -23.18
CA ILE A 2 -9.20 -16.19 -22.07
C ILE A 2 -10.63 -16.02 -22.61
N ARG A 3 -11.56 -16.88 -22.18
CA ARG A 3 -12.94 -16.94 -22.68
C ARG A 3 -14.01 -16.84 -21.59
N SER A 4 -13.62 -16.87 -20.32
CA SER A 4 -14.54 -16.74 -19.18
C SER A 4 -13.84 -16.12 -17.97
N THR A 5 -14.63 -15.52 -17.07
CA THR A 5 -14.17 -14.99 -15.78
C THR A 5 -13.50 -16.07 -14.93
N GLU A 6 -14.08 -17.28 -14.88
CA GLU A 6 -13.50 -18.41 -14.15
C GLU A 6 -12.11 -18.79 -14.71
N GLN A 7 -11.96 -18.82 -16.03
CA GLN A 7 -10.67 -19.08 -16.68
C GLN A 7 -9.66 -17.97 -16.37
N ALA A 8 -10.09 -16.71 -16.35
CA ALA A 8 -9.24 -15.57 -16.01
C ALA A 8 -8.74 -15.67 -14.56
N PHE A 9 -9.65 -15.90 -13.59
CA PHE A 9 -9.29 -16.09 -12.18
C PHE A 9 -8.32 -17.24 -11.99
N LYS A 10 -8.62 -18.41 -12.58
CA LYS A 10 -7.71 -19.57 -12.51
C LYS A 10 -6.34 -19.26 -13.10
N THR A 11 -6.30 -18.50 -14.20
CA THR A 11 -5.03 -18.11 -14.83
C THR A 11 -4.22 -17.22 -13.90
N ILE A 12 -4.82 -16.20 -13.27
CA ILE A 12 -4.13 -15.34 -12.29
C ILE A 12 -3.70 -16.14 -11.05
N ASP A 13 -4.61 -16.93 -10.47
CA ASP A 13 -4.40 -17.67 -9.22
C ASP A 13 -3.24 -18.68 -9.30
N THR A 14 -2.99 -19.23 -10.50
CA THR A 14 -1.95 -20.25 -10.72
C THR A 14 -0.69 -19.70 -11.40
N LYS A 15 -0.64 -18.40 -11.72
CA LYS A 15 0.47 -17.81 -12.46
C LYS A 15 1.70 -17.65 -11.56
N ALA A 16 2.65 -18.55 -11.70
CA ALA A 16 3.91 -18.50 -10.96
C ALA A 16 5.03 -17.70 -11.67
N GLN A 17 5.01 -17.66 -13.00
CA GLN A 17 6.02 -16.99 -13.83
C GLN A 17 5.38 -16.17 -14.94
N GLY A 18 5.95 -14.99 -15.17
CA GLY A 18 5.51 -13.99 -16.12
C GLY A 18 4.22 -13.30 -15.70
N ILE A 19 3.84 -12.29 -16.47
CA ILE A 19 2.65 -11.47 -16.21
C ILE A 19 1.45 -12.11 -16.94
N PRO A 20 0.29 -12.34 -16.28
CA PRO A 20 -0.89 -12.93 -16.92
C PRO A 20 -1.69 -11.88 -17.72
N TYR A 21 -1.06 -11.24 -18.71
CA TYR A 21 -1.62 -10.11 -19.46
C TYR A 21 -3.04 -10.34 -19.97
N GLU A 22 -3.30 -11.46 -20.67
CA GLU A 22 -4.62 -11.74 -21.22
C GLU A 22 -5.71 -11.85 -20.14
N ALA A 23 -5.39 -12.38 -18.96
CA ALA A 23 -6.37 -12.55 -17.88
C ALA A 23 -6.64 -11.24 -17.15
N ILE A 24 -5.60 -10.43 -16.92
CA ILE A 24 -5.74 -9.09 -16.33
C ILE A 24 -6.57 -8.21 -17.27
N ASP A 25 -6.23 -8.17 -18.57
CA ASP A 25 -6.98 -7.40 -19.57
C ASP A 25 -8.43 -7.86 -19.66
N TYR A 26 -8.68 -9.18 -19.66
CA TYR A 26 -10.04 -9.69 -19.70
C TYR A 26 -10.86 -9.16 -18.53
N LEU A 27 -10.35 -9.28 -17.30
CA LEU A 27 -11.06 -8.85 -16.09
C LEU A 27 -11.25 -7.33 -16.04
N ARG A 28 -10.22 -6.54 -16.38
CA ARG A 28 -10.29 -5.06 -16.39
C ARG A 28 -11.32 -4.49 -17.36
N ASN A 29 -11.70 -5.25 -18.39
CA ASN A 29 -12.69 -4.85 -19.40
C ASN A 29 -14.09 -5.41 -19.12
N LEU A 30 -14.30 -6.15 -18.02
CA LEU A 30 -15.63 -6.55 -17.59
C LEU A 30 -16.38 -5.38 -16.96
N ASP A 31 -17.71 -5.46 -16.96
CA ASP A 31 -18.49 -4.63 -16.05
C ASP A 31 -18.23 -5.07 -14.61
N SER A 32 -18.02 -4.11 -13.72
CA SER A 32 -17.91 -4.34 -12.28
C SER A 32 -19.15 -5.08 -11.78
N ASN A 33 -18.96 -6.24 -11.17
CA ASN A 33 -20.02 -7.07 -10.61
C ASN A 33 -19.60 -7.64 -9.25
N GLU A 34 -20.58 -8.15 -8.51
CA GLU A 34 -20.39 -8.61 -7.12
C GLU A 34 -19.34 -9.73 -7.00
N ASP A 35 -19.29 -10.67 -7.95
CA ASP A 35 -18.32 -11.77 -7.92
C ASP A 35 -16.88 -11.27 -8.10
N LEU A 36 -16.69 -10.28 -8.99
CA LEU A 36 -15.40 -9.64 -9.17
C LEU A 36 -14.97 -8.87 -7.92
N ILE A 37 -15.86 -8.08 -7.33
CA ILE A 37 -15.57 -7.34 -6.09
C ILE A 37 -15.23 -8.30 -4.94
N LYS A 38 -15.97 -9.41 -4.79
CA LYS A 38 -15.65 -10.47 -3.81
C LYS A 38 -14.28 -11.10 -4.06
N LYS A 39 -13.91 -11.32 -5.32
CA LYS A 39 -12.60 -11.88 -5.67
C LYS A 39 -11.46 -10.90 -5.35
N LEU A 40 -11.63 -9.62 -5.63
CA LEU A 40 -10.67 -8.57 -5.28
C LEU A 40 -10.49 -8.46 -3.77
N LYS A 41 -11.60 -8.41 -3.03
CA LYS A 41 -11.61 -8.42 -1.57
C LYS A 41 -10.84 -9.62 -1.01
N TYR A 42 -11.18 -10.82 -1.47
CA TYR A 42 -10.53 -12.05 -1.04
C TYR A 42 -9.02 -12.03 -1.31
N ALA A 43 -8.60 -11.49 -2.46
CA ALA A 43 -7.19 -11.39 -2.81
C ALA A 43 -6.42 -10.44 -1.89
N PHE A 44 -7.02 -9.31 -1.49
CA PHE A 44 -6.40 -8.36 -0.57
C PHE A 44 -6.34 -8.92 0.86
N GLU A 45 -7.44 -9.49 1.35
CA GLU A 45 -7.50 -10.14 2.66
C GLU A 45 -6.43 -11.23 2.82
N ASN A 46 -6.12 -11.94 1.73
CA ASN A 46 -5.19 -13.06 1.75
C ASN A 46 -3.82 -12.76 1.14
N ALA A 47 -3.49 -11.50 0.85
CA ALA A 47 -2.29 -11.13 0.09
C ALA A 47 -0.99 -11.73 0.67
N TYR A 48 -0.89 -11.82 2.00
CA TYR A 48 0.26 -12.37 2.72
C TYR A 48 -0.02 -13.74 3.35
N ASN A 49 -1.15 -14.37 3.01
CA ASN A 49 -1.54 -15.65 3.58
C ASN A 49 -0.87 -16.82 2.82
N GLY A 50 0.18 -17.38 3.43
CA GLY A 50 0.88 -18.54 2.87
C GLY A 50 0.00 -19.78 2.69
N LYS A 51 -1.15 -19.92 3.36
CA LYS A 51 -2.06 -21.05 3.09
C LYS A 51 -2.83 -20.90 1.77
N VAL A 52 -2.88 -19.69 1.22
CA VAL A 52 -3.67 -19.36 0.04
C VAL A 52 -2.78 -19.18 -1.19
N TYR A 53 -1.71 -18.40 -1.05
CA TYR A 53 -0.86 -18.04 -2.19
C TYR A 53 0.54 -18.63 -2.16
N PHE A 54 0.89 -19.49 -1.20
CA PHE A 54 2.15 -20.21 -1.27
C PHE A 54 2.02 -21.44 -2.19
N SER A 55 2.94 -21.58 -3.14
CA SER A 55 3.11 -22.80 -3.92
C SER A 55 4.15 -23.69 -3.26
N ASP A 56 3.74 -24.84 -2.72
CA ASP A 56 4.66 -25.81 -2.12
C ASP A 56 5.67 -26.38 -3.14
N ASP A 57 5.21 -26.63 -4.37
CA ASP A 57 6.02 -27.18 -5.45
C ASP A 57 7.16 -26.25 -5.86
N LEU A 58 6.85 -24.94 -5.94
CA LEU A 58 7.79 -23.92 -6.38
C LEU A 58 8.50 -23.23 -5.21
N ARG A 59 8.02 -23.43 -3.97
CA ARG A 59 8.47 -22.79 -2.74
C ARG A 59 8.48 -21.27 -2.79
N ILE A 60 7.42 -20.70 -3.37
CA ILE A 60 7.26 -19.25 -3.54
C ILE A 60 5.88 -18.77 -3.14
N MET A 61 5.77 -17.50 -2.74
CA MET A 61 4.51 -16.77 -2.76
C MET A 61 4.14 -16.41 -4.20
N LEU A 62 2.95 -16.80 -4.63
CA LEU A 62 2.43 -16.50 -5.95
C LEU A 62 2.06 -15.00 -6.03
N PRO A 63 2.37 -14.31 -7.14
CA PRO A 63 2.09 -12.89 -7.33
C PRO A 63 0.60 -12.58 -7.60
N ALA A 64 -0.31 -13.54 -7.41
CA ALA A 64 -1.73 -13.38 -7.72
C ALA A 64 -2.37 -12.15 -7.03
N PRO A 65 -2.11 -11.84 -5.74
CA PRO A 65 -2.64 -10.62 -5.10
C PRO A 65 -2.27 -9.34 -5.85
N LEU A 66 -1.02 -9.21 -6.32
CA LEU A 66 -0.55 -8.07 -7.10
C LEU A 66 -1.38 -7.93 -8.39
N TRP A 67 -1.61 -9.03 -9.10
CA TRP A 67 -2.41 -9.00 -10.33
C TRP A 67 -3.87 -8.62 -10.09
N TYR A 68 -4.46 -9.05 -8.98
CA TYR A 68 -5.79 -8.57 -8.59
C TYR A 68 -5.78 -7.09 -8.20
N ALA A 69 -4.70 -6.58 -7.58
CA ALA A 69 -4.55 -5.15 -7.33
C ALA A 69 -4.47 -4.34 -8.64
N VAL A 70 -3.84 -4.88 -9.69
CA VAL A 70 -3.88 -4.26 -11.02
C VAL A 70 -5.29 -4.30 -11.62
N VAL A 71 -6.03 -5.41 -11.47
CA VAL A 71 -7.43 -5.47 -11.92
C VAL A 71 -8.27 -4.42 -11.21
N ALA A 72 -8.08 -4.24 -9.89
CA ALA A 72 -8.86 -3.33 -9.06
C ALA A 72 -8.80 -1.86 -9.51
N GLU A 73 -7.77 -1.42 -10.25
CA GLU A 73 -7.70 -0.06 -10.79
C GLU A 73 -8.95 0.33 -11.63
N LYS A 74 -9.61 -0.65 -12.26
CA LYS A 74 -10.85 -0.45 -13.04
C LYS A 74 -12.13 -0.80 -12.27
N HIS A 75 -12.01 -1.33 -11.05
CA HIS A 75 -13.12 -1.86 -10.25
C HIS A 75 -13.15 -1.32 -8.82
N LEU A 76 -12.73 -0.06 -8.63
CA LEU A 76 -12.71 0.64 -7.34
C LEU A 76 -14.05 0.56 -6.59
N HIS A 77 -14.05 -0.08 -5.41
CA HIS A 77 -15.25 -0.31 -4.61
C HIS A 77 -14.96 -0.23 -3.10
N MET A 78 -15.90 0.30 -2.31
CA MET A 78 -15.73 0.49 -0.86
C MET A 78 -15.77 -0.81 -0.05
N ASP A 79 -16.36 -1.88 -0.57
CA ASP A 79 -16.48 -3.18 0.13
C ASP A 79 -15.15 -3.83 0.50
N TYR A 80 -14.07 -3.48 -0.20
CA TYR A 80 -12.71 -3.95 0.10
C TYR A 80 -11.80 -2.86 0.66
N ALA A 81 -12.33 -1.68 1.03
CA ALA A 81 -11.52 -0.55 1.45
C ALA A 81 -10.63 -0.88 2.66
N ASP A 82 -11.17 -1.60 3.65
CA ASP A 82 -10.39 -2.05 4.81
C ASP A 82 -9.31 -3.07 4.40
N ASP A 83 -9.65 -3.99 3.50
CA ASP A 83 -8.72 -5.00 3.00
C ASP A 83 -7.55 -4.37 2.22
N LEU A 84 -7.83 -3.32 1.44
CA LEU A 84 -6.80 -2.51 0.77
C LEU A 84 -5.88 -1.83 1.78
N LEU A 85 -6.41 -1.17 2.81
CA LEU A 85 -5.58 -0.50 3.82
C LEU A 85 -4.76 -1.49 4.65
N ASN A 86 -5.32 -2.66 4.93
CA ASN A 86 -4.65 -3.74 5.64
C ASN A 86 -3.47 -4.35 4.85
N LEU A 87 -3.30 -4.04 3.56
CA LEU A 87 -2.06 -4.38 2.86
C LEU A 87 -0.83 -3.72 3.52
N PHE A 88 -1.00 -2.57 4.19
CA PHE A 88 0.06 -1.89 4.94
C PHE A 88 0.15 -2.31 6.41
N SER A 89 -0.53 -3.39 6.80
CA SER A 89 -0.54 -3.89 8.19
C SER A 89 0.49 -4.99 8.46
N VAL A 90 1.37 -5.26 7.50
CA VAL A 90 2.47 -6.23 7.63
C VAL A 90 3.82 -5.52 7.48
N GLU A 91 4.85 -6.02 8.16
CA GLU A 91 6.25 -5.56 7.99
C GLU A 91 6.95 -6.27 6.81
N GLU A 92 6.22 -7.02 6.00
CA GLU A 92 6.77 -7.74 4.84
C GLU A 92 7.14 -6.77 3.73
N ASP A 93 8.34 -6.96 3.18
CA ASP A 93 8.88 -6.13 2.11
C ASP A 93 8.45 -6.68 0.75
N TRP A 94 7.26 -6.24 0.29
CA TRP A 94 6.77 -6.51 -1.06
C TRP A 94 6.58 -5.19 -1.81
N ASP A 95 7.68 -4.55 -2.18
CA ASP A 95 7.73 -3.25 -2.88
C ASP A 95 6.67 -3.08 -3.97
N LEU A 96 6.58 -4.04 -4.91
CA LEU A 96 5.63 -3.96 -6.03
C LEU A 96 4.16 -3.96 -5.58
N MET A 97 3.85 -4.69 -4.51
CA MET A 97 2.50 -4.70 -3.93
C MET A 97 2.23 -3.42 -3.15
N ASN A 98 3.20 -2.93 -2.39
CA ASN A 98 3.10 -1.67 -1.67
C ASN A 98 2.86 -0.51 -2.63
N GLU A 99 3.63 -0.43 -3.72
CA GLU A 99 3.48 0.60 -4.76
C GLU A 99 2.10 0.53 -5.42
N GLN A 100 1.64 -0.67 -5.81
CA GLN A 100 0.32 -0.83 -6.41
C GLN A 100 -0.80 -0.50 -5.41
N ALA A 101 -0.64 -0.83 -4.13
CA ALA A 101 -1.59 -0.48 -3.08
C ALA A 101 -1.65 1.03 -2.85
N VAL A 102 -0.51 1.74 -2.83
CA VAL A 102 -0.45 3.21 -2.79
C VAL A 102 -1.21 3.80 -3.98
N TYR A 103 -0.97 3.29 -5.19
CA TYR A 103 -1.69 3.74 -6.38
C TYR A 103 -3.22 3.57 -6.23
N LEU A 104 -3.68 2.43 -5.71
CA LEU A 104 -5.10 2.19 -5.46
C LEU A 104 -5.67 3.07 -4.35
N VAL A 105 -4.91 3.37 -3.30
CA VAL A 105 -5.33 4.28 -2.22
C VAL A 105 -5.60 5.67 -2.76
N GLY A 106 -4.68 6.22 -3.56
CA GLY A 106 -4.88 7.51 -4.21
C GLY A 106 -6.11 7.51 -5.12
N GLN A 107 -6.27 6.47 -5.94
CA GLN A 107 -7.43 6.34 -6.84
C GLN A 107 -8.76 6.15 -6.09
N MET A 108 -8.77 5.40 -4.99
CA MET A 108 -9.94 5.24 -4.11
C MET A 108 -10.31 6.56 -3.45
N ALA A 109 -9.33 7.30 -2.95
CA ALA A 109 -9.53 8.61 -2.34
C ALA A 109 -10.06 9.62 -3.36
N LYS A 110 -9.52 9.62 -4.58
CA LYS A 110 -10.02 10.44 -5.69
C LYS A 110 -11.48 10.13 -6.05
N LYS A 111 -11.87 8.85 -6.02
CA LYS A 111 -13.23 8.40 -6.35
C LYS A 111 -14.23 8.61 -5.21
N TYR A 112 -13.81 8.43 -3.96
CA TYR A 112 -14.62 8.50 -2.74
C TYR A 112 -13.96 9.44 -1.71
N PRO A 113 -13.85 10.75 -2.02
CA PRO A 113 -13.03 11.69 -1.23
C PRO A 113 -13.53 11.88 0.20
N THR A 114 -14.82 11.67 0.46
CA THR A 114 -15.35 11.73 1.83
C THR A 114 -15.25 10.38 2.51
N GLU A 115 -15.87 9.34 1.93
CA GLU A 115 -16.02 8.03 2.58
C GLU A 115 -14.68 7.31 2.78
N PHE A 116 -13.83 7.29 1.75
CA PHE A 116 -12.57 6.57 1.83
C PHE A 116 -11.52 7.32 2.64
N VAL A 117 -11.42 8.65 2.49
CA VAL A 117 -10.47 9.44 3.28
C VAL A 117 -10.84 9.41 4.77
N ASN A 118 -12.13 9.44 5.13
CA ASN A 118 -12.54 9.25 6.53
C ASN A 118 -12.09 7.90 7.10
N LYS A 119 -12.24 6.84 6.31
CA LYS A 119 -11.77 5.50 6.66
C LYS A 119 -10.24 5.43 6.77
N VAL A 120 -9.51 6.15 5.92
CA VAL A 120 -8.05 6.30 6.04
C VAL A 120 -7.67 7.03 7.33
N LEU A 121 -8.35 8.12 7.69
CA LEU A 121 -8.07 8.83 8.94
C LEU A 121 -8.31 7.93 10.16
N GLU A 122 -9.40 7.15 10.18
CA GLU A 122 -9.64 6.12 11.21
C GLU A 122 -8.52 5.08 11.26
N TYR A 123 -8.04 4.63 10.09
CA TYR A 123 -6.93 3.68 10.00
C TYR A 123 -5.62 4.25 10.52
N ILE A 124 -5.31 5.52 10.22
CA ILE A 124 -4.11 6.22 10.68
C ILE A 124 -4.13 6.35 12.21
N GLU A 125 -5.22 6.88 12.78
CA GLU A 125 -5.39 7.01 14.23
C GLU A 125 -5.28 5.65 14.92
N GLY A 126 -5.97 4.62 14.40
CA GLY A 126 -5.92 3.28 14.96
C GLY A 126 -4.53 2.64 14.93
N ASN A 127 -3.66 3.02 13.99
CA ASN A 127 -2.27 2.59 13.96
C ASN A 127 -1.38 3.42 14.91
N ILE A 128 -1.64 4.72 15.06
CA ILE A 128 -0.96 5.57 16.04
C ILE A 128 -1.26 5.09 17.46
N ASP A 129 -2.54 4.84 17.79
CA ASP A 129 -2.98 4.33 19.10
C ASP A 129 -2.33 3.00 19.48
N LYS A 130 -2.06 2.14 18.49
CA LYS A 130 -1.40 0.85 18.67
C LYS A 130 0.13 0.94 18.65
N GLU A 131 0.70 2.12 18.42
CA GLU A 131 2.13 2.31 18.14
C GLU A 131 2.64 1.33 17.06
N SER A 132 1.83 1.12 16.03
CA SER A 132 2.08 0.12 14.97
C SER A 132 3.37 0.44 14.22
N LYS A 133 4.25 -0.55 14.01
CA LYS A 133 5.49 -0.38 13.23
C LYS A 133 5.32 -0.66 11.74
N THR A 134 4.11 -1.00 11.33
CA THR A 134 3.80 -1.35 9.94
C THR A 134 3.83 -0.08 9.07
N PRO A 135 3.98 -0.21 7.75
CA PRO A 135 4.14 0.94 6.85
C PRO A 135 2.81 1.63 6.52
N TYR A 136 1.96 1.90 7.52
CA TYR A 136 0.69 2.63 7.32
C TYR A 136 0.87 4.07 6.82
N ILE A 137 2.11 4.59 6.83
CA ILE A 137 2.51 5.82 6.16
C ILE A 137 2.06 5.87 4.69
N PHE A 138 2.02 4.72 4.01
CA PHE A 138 1.57 4.61 2.62
C PHE A 138 0.09 4.95 2.44
N SER A 139 -0.71 4.90 3.49
CA SER A 139 -2.12 5.34 3.45
C SER A 139 -2.26 6.87 3.36
N PHE A 140 -1.21 7.64 3.70
CA PHE A 140 -1.26 9.12 3.69
C PHE A 140 -1.45 9.70 2.29
N GLU A 141 -1.18 8.89 1.26
CA GLU A 141 -1.50 9.18 -0.14
C GLU A 141 -2.94 9.67 -0.33
N ALA A 142 -3.90 9.13 0.44
CA ALA A 142 -5.30 9.53 0.34
C ALA A 142 -5.55 11.00 0.72
N LEU A 143 -4.67 11.61 1.52
CA LEU A 143 -4.86 12.97 2.04
C LEU A 143 -4.79 14.03 0.94
N TYR A 144 -4.14 13.74 -0.20
CA TYR A 144 -4.15 14.63 -1.37
C TYR A 144 -5.56 14.90 -1.91
N TYR A 145 -6.53 14.04 -1.61
CA TYR A 145 -7.93 14.16 -2.01
C TYR A 145 -8.87 14.48 -0.83
N ALA A 146 -8.31 14.86 0.33
CA ALA A 146 -9.11 15.28 1.47
C ALA A 146 -9.95 16.53 1.15
N THR A 147 -11.18 16.53 1.64
CA THR A 147 -12.11 17.65 1.57
C THR A 147 -11.93 18.59 2.77
N ASP A 148 -12.38 19.84 2.65
CA ASP A 148 -12.28 20.85 3.72
C ASP A 148 -12.87 20.35 5.06
N GLU A 149 -13.94 19.55 5.02
CA GLU A 149 -14.61 18.99 6.22
C GLU A 149 -13.71 18.06 7.05
N GLN A 150 -12.63 17.54 6.46
CA GLN A 150 -11.71 16.60 7.10
C GLN A 150 -10.49 17.28 7.73
N PHE A 151 -10.23 18.55 7.42
CA PHE A 151 -8.99 19.22 7.83
C PHE A 151 -8.87 19.47 9.33
N ASP A 152 -9.99 19.66 10.04
CA ASP A 152 -9.98 19.74 11.50
C ASP A 152 -9.43 18.44 12.13
N ARG A 153 -9.84 17.28 11.61
CA ARG A 153 -9.36 15.97 12.06
C ARG A 153 -7.91 15.72 11.65
N ILE A 154 -7.55 16.07 10.42
CA ILE A 154 -6.16 16.00 9.92
C ILE A 154 -5.22 16.83 10.80
N PHE A 155 -5.62 18.04 11.18
CA PHE A 155 -4.82 18.88 12.07
C PHE A 155 -4.80 18.36 13.51
N ALA A 156 -5.84 17.69 13.99
CA ALA A 156 -5.83 17.05 15.30
C ALA A 156 -4.80 15.90 15.36
N ILE A 157 -4.63 15.11 14.29
CA ILE A 157 -3.64 14.02 14.22
C ILE A 157 -2.20 14.54 14.42
N LEU A 158 -1.88 15.73 13.91
CA LEU A 158 -0.57 16.37 14.10
C LEU A 158 -0.24 16.67 15.58
N ASP A 159 -1.23 16.76 16.46
CA ASP A 159 -1.02 17.04 17.89
C ASP A 159 -0.79 15.77 18.73
N LEU A 160 -0.90 14.58 18.13
CA LEU A 160 -0.69 13.31 18.83
C LEU A 160 0.79 13.10 19.16
N GLU A 161 1.11 12.91 20.45
CA GLU A 161 2.50 12.86 20.94
C GLU A 161 3.27 11.61 20.46
N ASN A 162 2.57 10.50 20.23
CA ASN A 162 3.14 9.21 19.80
C ASN A 162 3.14 9.03 18.27
N PHE A 163 2.98 10.11 17.49
CA PHE A 163 2.90 10.00 16.04
C PHE A 163 4.28 9.84 15.38
N GLN A 164 4.65 8.59 15.06
CA GLN A 164 5.98 8.26 14.53
C GLN A 164 6.27 8.81 13.12
N TRP A 165 5.25 9.02 12.28
CA TRP A 165 5.40 9.44 10.88
C TRP A 165 5.11 10.93 10.68
N LEU A 166 5.27 11.73 11.74
CA LEU A 166 4.94 13.15 11.78
C LEU A 166 5.58 13.94 10.63
N ASP A 167 6.88 13.78 10.39
CA ASP A 167 7.61 14.52 9.33
C ASP A 167 7.03 14.23 7.93
N HIS A 168 6.63 12.98 7.67
CA HIS A 168 6.00 12.63 6.38
C HIS A 168 4.60 13.20 6.25
N TYR A 169 3.83 13.21 7.34
CA TYR A 169 2.51 13.82 7.37
C TYR A 169 2.59 15.34 7.14
N ILE A 170 3.59 16.01 7.75
CA ILE A 170 3.89 17.43 7.53
C ILE A 170 4.19 17.69 6.05
N ARG A 171 5.02 16.85 5.42
CA ARG A 171 5.33 16.98 3.99
C ARG A 171 4.08 16.94 3.10
N ILE A 172 3.22 15.93 3.29
CA ILE A 172 1.96 15.83 2.53
C ILE A 172 1.10 17.08 2.70
N LEU A 173 0.93 17.58 3.92
CA LEU A 173 0.15 18.79 4.17
C LEU A 173 0.82 20.06 3.61
N GLY A 174 2.15 20.08 3.58
CA GLY A 174 2.96 21.13 2.95
C GLY A 174 2.85 21.16 1.43
N ASP A 175 2.61 20.02 0.80
CA ASP A 175 2.27 19.92 -0.63
C ASP A 175 0.83 20.40 -0.89
N ILE A 176 -0.13 19.95 -0.06
CA ILE A 176 -1.55 20.31 -0.19
C ILE A 176 -1.79 21.80 0.06
N GLN A 177 -1.20 22.38 1.11
CA GLN A 177 -1.34 23.80 1.50
C GLN A 177 -2.80 24.24 1.71
N HIS A 178 -3.61 23.41 2.35
CA HIS A 178 -4.99 23.78 2.72
C HIS A 178 -5.02 25.06 3.60
N PRO A 179 -6.06 25.91 3.49
CA PRO A 179 -6.25 27.04 4.38
C PRO A 179 -6.13 26.65 5.86
N GLY A 180 -5.20 27.29 6.59
CA GLY A 180 -4.93 26.97 7.99
C GLY A 180 -3.72 26.06 8.24
N THR A 181 -3.16 25.41 7.21
CA THR A 181 -1.91 24.63 7.36
C THR A 181 -0.76 25.53 7.83
N LEU A 182 -0.66 26.75 7.30
CA LEU A 182 0.35 27.74 7.72
C LEU A 182 0.24 28.05 9.22
N ASP A 183 -0.96 28.35 9.70
CA ASP A 183 -1.19 28.69 11.10
C ASP A 183 -0.93 27.50 12.01
N LYS A 184 -1.34 26.30 11.58
CA LYS A 184 -1.05 25.04 12.27
C LYS A 184 0.45 24.79 12.39
N PHE A 185 1.21 24.91 11.30
CA PHE A 185 2.65 24.69 11.31
C PHE A 185 3.38 25.72 12.18
N LYS A 186 3.00 27.00 12.10
CA LYS A 186 3.52 28.06 12.98
C LYS A 186 3.27 27.77 14.46
N ALA A 187 2.07 27.29 14.80
CA ALA A 187 1.72 26.94 16.18
C ALA A 187 2.51 25.72 16.69
N MET A 188 2.85 24.78 15.81
CA MET A 188 3.64 23.59 16.16
C MET A 188 5.13 23.86 16.27
N LEU A 189 5.69 24.71 15.43
CA LEU A 189 7.14 24.95 15.29
C LEU A 189 7.89 25.11 16.63
N PRO A 190 7.41 25.91 17.61
CA PRO A 190 8.11 26.05 18.90
C PRO A 190 8.27 24.76 19.69
N LYS A 191 7.36 23.78 19.53
CA LYS A 191 7.42 22.48 20.23
C LYS A 191 8.57 21.60 19.72
N PHE A 192 9.10 21.88 18.53
CA PHE A 192 10.11 21.08 17.85
C PHE A 192 11.47 21.78 17.74
N GLU A 193 11.67 22.90 18.44
CA GLU A 193 12.94 23.65 18.41
C GLU A 193 14.13 22.72 18.71
N GLY A 194 15.16 22.80 17.85
CA GLY A 194 16.35 21.93 17.93
C GLY A 194 16.17 20.50 17.38
N LYS A 195 15.00 20.15 16.84
CA LYS A 195 14.74 18.83 16.22
C LYS A 195 14.65 18.94 14.69
N HIS A 196 14.81 17.80 14.00
CA HIS A 196 14.65 17.69 12.55
C HIS A 196 13.29 18.22 12.07
N THR A 197 12.20 17.86 12.77
CA THR A 197 10.83 18.31 12.47
C THR A 197 10.69 19.84 12.39
N ALA A 198 11.46 20.62 13.16
CA ALA A 198 11.40 22.08 13.07
C ALA A 198 11.98 22.61 11.74
N VAL A 199 12.98 21.93 11.17
CA VAL A 199 13.52 22.26 9.85
C VAL A 199 12.45 22.05 8.78
N GLU A 200 11.75 20.92 8.83
CA GLU A 200 10.67 20.58 7.90
C GLU A 200 9.50 21.58 8.01
N LEU A 201 9.04 21.88 9.23
CA LEU A 201 8.00 22.87 9.48
C LEU A 201 8.40 24.25 8.96
N GLN A 202 9.63 24.70 9.27
CA GLN A 202 10.11 26.01 8.84
C GLN A 202 10.18 26.11 7.32
N PHE A 203 10.64 25.06 6.63
CA PHE A 203 10.67 25.01 5.17
C PHE A 203 9.28 25.24 4.58
N TYR A 204 8.27 24.50 5.01
CA TYR A 204 6.91 24.66 4.48
C TYR A 204 6.24 25.97 4.90
N ILE A 205 6.56 26.50 6.08
CA ILE A 205 6.15 27.87 6.48
C ILE A 205 6.72 28.88 5.49
N ASP A 206 8.01 28.79 5.17
CA ASP A 206 8.68 29.71 4.24
C ASP A 206 8.13 29.59 2.81
N VAL A 207 7.77 28.37 2.37
CA VAL A 207 7.03 28.13 1.13
C VAL A 207 5.68 28.86 1.14
N MET A 208 4.86 28.66 2.17
CA MET A 208 3.52 29.26 2.26
C MET A 208 3.54 30.78 2.48
N GLU A 209 4.64 31.33 3.01
CA GLU A 209 4.88 32.78 3.12
C GLU A 209 5.50 33.39 1.86
N GLY A 210 5.78 32.60 0.83
CA GLY A 210 6.33 33.06 -0.44
C GLY A 210 7.82 33.42 -0.39
N LYS A 211 8.56 32.92 0.62
CA LYS A 211 10.02 33.10 0.71
C LYS A 211 10.79 32.10 -0.15
N VAL A 212 10.18 30.95 -0.46
CA VAL A 212 10.69 29.95 -1.41
C VAL A 212 9.91 30.08 -2.71
N THR A 213 10.59 30.43 -3.80
CA THR A 213 9.94 30.79 -5.09
C THR A 213 9.96 29.67 -6.12
N ASP A 214 10.82 28.68 -5.95
CA ASP A 214 11.05 27.53 -6.84
C ASP A 214 10.43 26.23 -6.29
N PHE A 215 9.53 26.33 -5.32
CA PHE A 215 8.85 25.18 -4.76
C PHE A 215 7.85 24.57 -5.76
N GLU A 216 8.07 23.33 -6.13
CA GLU A 216 7.14 22.51 -6.89
C GLU A 216 6.33 21.64 -5.92
N LYS A 217 5.00 21.77 -5.97
CA LYS A 217 4.11 20.96 -5.12
C LYS A 217 4.22 19.48 -5.48
N GLY A 218 4.36 18.64 -4.44
CA GLY A 218 4.08 17.22 -4.58
C GLY A 218 2.64 16.98 -5.06
N VAL A 219 2.46 15.88 -5.78
CA VAL A 219 1.14 15.36 -6.17
C VAL A 219 1.05 13.91 -5.73
N ALA A 220 -0.18 13.41 -5.61
CA ALA A 220 -0.44 12.00 -5.38
C ALA A 220 0.30 11.14 -6.43
N PHE A 221 0.93 10.06 -5.98
CA PHE A 221 1.57 9.05 -6.81
C PHE A 221 0.65 8.54 -7.92
N CYS A 222 -0.66 8.42 -7.66
CA CYS A 222 -1.60 8.00 -8.71
C CYS A 222 -1.77 8.99 -9.87
N GLU A 223 -1.35 10.25 -9.72
CA GLU A 223 -1.28 11.23 -10.81
C GLU A 223 0.05 11.15 -11.58
N MET A 224 1.09 10.53 -11.00
CA MET A 224 2.43 10.42 -11.60
C MET A 224 2.61 9.12 -12.40
N ARG A 225 2.06 8.01 -11.92
CA ARG A 225 2.19 6.70 -12.57
C ARG A 225 1.41 6.67 -13.89
N ASP A 226 2.00 6.06 -14.92
CA ASP A 226 1.34 5.83 -16.20
C ASP A 226 0.00 5.10 -15.99
N THR A 227 -1.06 5.68 -16.53
CA THR A 227 -2.42 5.11 -16.47
C THR A 227 -2.55 3.80 -17.25
N GLU A 228 -1.66 3.54 -18.21
CA GLU A 228 -1.55 2.26 -18.89
C GLU A 228 -0.69 1.29 -18.07
N TRP A 229 -1.36 0.47 -17.27
CA TRP A 229 -0.74 -0.50 -16.36
C TRP A 229 0.29 -1.40 -17.05
N LYS A 230 0.11 -1.73 -18.34
CA LYS A 230 1.09 -2.55 -19.08
C LYS A 230 2.44 -1.85 -19.20
N ASN A 231 2.47 -0.56 -19.49
CA ASN A 231 3.73 0.18 -19.63
C ASN A 231 4.52 0.16 -18.33
N HIS A 232 3.80 0.19 -17.20
CA HIS A 232 4.39 0.13 -15.88
C HIS A 232 5.02 -1.25 -15.59
N TYR A 233 4.28 -2.34 -15.79
CA TYR A 233 4.76 -3.69 -15.44
C TYR A 233 5.60 -4.38 -16.51
N GLN A 234 5.47 -4.02 -17.79
CA GLN A 234 6.26 -4.63 -18.86
C GLN A 234 7.75 -4.33 -18.70
N GLN A 235 8.11 -3.17 -18.16
CA GLN A 235 9.49 -2.82 -17.83
C GLN A 235 10.08 -3.74 -16.73
N MET A 236 9.21 -4.36 -15.93
CA MET A 236 9.55 -5.25 -14.82
C MET A 236 9.38 -6.74 -15.17
N GLU A 237 9.12 -7.07 -16.44
CA GLU A 237 8.81 -8.44 -16.86
C GLU A 237 9.92 -9.45 -16.48
N ALA A 238 11.18 -9.01 -16.47
CA ALA A 238 12.32 -9.82 -16.05
C ALA A 238 12.21 -10.31 -14.58
N ILE A 239 11.63 -9.49 -13.69
CA ILE A 239 11.41 -9.84 -12.27
C ILE A 239 10.43 -11.01 -12.17
N PHE A 240 9.42 -11.06 -13.03
CA PHE A 240 8.42 -12.12 -13.03
C PHE A 240 8.83 -13.34 -13.86
N ALA A 241 9.82 -13.22 -14.75
CA ALA A 241 10.24 -14.28 -15.67
C ALA A 241 10.99 -15.41 -14.97
N GLN A 242 11.76 -15.09 -13.93
CA GLN A 242 12.40 -16.07 -13.06
C GLN A 242 11.52 -16.18 -11.82
N SER A 243 11.14 -17.38 -11.40
CA SER A 243 10.34 -17.62 -10.19
C SER A 243 11.13 -17.32 -8.90
N GLU A 244 11.84 -16.19 -8.86
CA GLU A 244 12.34 -15.56 -7.66
C GLU A 244 11.22 -14.65 -7.17
N ALA A 245 10.20 -15.24 -6.55
CA ALA A 245 9.17 -14.43 -5.91
C ALA A 245 9.84 -13.52 -4.86
N PRO A 246 9.38 -12.26 -4.71
CA PRO A 246 10.05 -11.27 -3.86
C PRO A 246 10.02 -11.61 -2.36
N ILE A 247 9.22 -12.61 -1.95
CA ILE A 247 9.11 -13.01 -0.56
C ILE A 247 9.78 -14.39 -0.39
N GLN A 248 11.10 -14.39 -0.15
CA GLN A 248 11.70 -15.47 0.61
C GLN A 248 11.16 -15.35 2.03
N ILE A 249 10.12 -16.11 2.36
CA ILE A 249 9.71 -16.27 3.75
C ILE A 249 10.91 -16.92 4.44
N ASN A 250 11.73 -16.11 5.09
CA ASN A 250 12.56 -16.55 6.20
C ASN A 250 11.59 -16.95 7.31
N GLN A 251 10.89 -18.06 7.12
CA GLN A 251 10.28 -18.77 8.22
C GLN A 251 11.50 -19.14 9.05
N LYS A 252 11.76 -18.35 10.10
CA LYS A 252 12.81 -18.63 11.07
C LYS A 252 12.37 -19.90 11.76
N VAL A 253 12.63 -21.04 11.13
CA VAL A 253 12.44 -22.36 11.72
C VAL A 253 13.30 -22.35 12.96
N GLY A 254 12.65 -22.40 14.11
CA GLY A 254 13.34 -22.44 15.39
C GLY A 254 14.26 -23.64 15.39
N ARG A 255 15.46 -23.50 15.97
CA ARG A 255 16.45 -24.61 16.05
C ARG A 255 15.83 -25.90 16.62
N ASN A 256 14.76 -25.79 17.40
CA ASN A 256 14.07 -26.91 18.03
C ASN A 256 12.78 -27.37 17.32
N ASP A 257 12.33 -26.69 16.27
CA ASP A 257 11.11 -27.04 15.54
C ASP A 257 11.32 -28.30 14.67
N PRO A 258 10.24 -29.03 14.32
CA PRO A 258 10.32 -30.12 13.36
C PRO A 258 10.98 -29.66 12.05
N CYS A 259 11.93 -30.44 11.56
CA CYS A 259 12.69 -30.06 10.38
C CYS A 259 11.84 -30.19 9.11
N ILE A 260 11.87 -29.14 8.30
CA ILE A 260 11.18 -29.03 7.00
C ILE A 260 11.67 -30.05 5.94
N CYS A 261 12.69 -30.84 6.25
CA CYS A 261 13.20 -31.94 5.41
C CYS A 261 12.30 -33.19 5.44
N GLY A 262 11.25 -33.21 6.28
CA GLY A 262 10.36 -34.36 6.45
C GLY A 262 10.98 -35.52 7.26
N SER A 263 12.16 -35.32 7.85
CA SER A 263 12.86 -36.38 8.60
C SER A 263 12.27 -36.70 9.98
N GLY A 264 11.34 -35.87 10.47
CA GLY A 264 10.81 -35.96 11.83
C GLY A 264 11.78 -35.53 12.95
N LYS A 265 13.00 -35.10 12.61
CA LYS A 265 14.01 -34.58 13.57
C LYS A 265 13.84 -33.08 13.80
N LYS A 266 14.40 -32.54 14.89
CA LYS A 266 14.50 -31.08 15.10
C LYS A 266 15.43 -30.44 14.06
N PHE A 267 15.16 -29.21 13.64
CA PHE A 267 15.93 -28.50 12.60
C PHE A 267 17.44 -28.51 12.86
N LYS A 268 17.87 -28.24 14.11
CA LYS A 268 19.29 -28.28 14.52
C LYS A 268 20.00 -29.63 14.35
N HIS A 269 19.25 -30.71 14.14
CA HIS A 269 19.77 -32.08 14.03
C HIS A 269 19.53 -32.72 12.65
N CYS A 270 18.89 -32.03 11.69
CA CYS A 270 18.75 -32.48 10.29
C CYS A 270 19.55 -31.55 9.36
N CYS A 271 19.09 -30.31 9.18
CA CYS A 271 19.55 -29.42 8.11
C CYS A 271 20.43 -28.25 8.57
N MET A 272 20.82 -28.21 9.85
CA MET A 272 21.65 -27.12 10.40
C MET A 272 23.15 -27.49 10.49
N ASN A 273 23.55 -28.63 9.93
CA ASN A 273 24.95 -29.02 9.77
C ASN A 273 25.21 -29.38 8.31
#